data_AF-A0A7C7X976-F1
#
_entry.id   AF-A0A7C7X976-F1
#
_cell.length_a   1.000
_cell.length_b   1.000
_cell.length_c   1.000
_cell.angle_alpha   90.00
_cell.angle_beta   90.00
_cell.angle_gamma   90.00
#
_symmetry.space_group_name_H-M   'P 1'
#
loop_
_entity.id
_entity.type
_entity.pdbx_description
1 polymer ?
#
loop_
_entity_poly.entity_id
_entity_poly.type
_entity_poly.pdbx_seq_one_letter_code
_entity_poly.pdbx_strand_id
1 'polypeptide(L)'
;MKGCLALLMVLLFGVSCSYRSMTTDELGQITRNLSPSEERCVQDRLMKGWGLDLADLAVDLNPEEELAVDMAIELCQLDPGGSTREPLISDDQPQVSDHLLASPKIFSPTDQAPGEDALLDALWSECGAGDPVSCDDLFYSAPRDSTYEQFAFSCGGRANMDCSLLLGREQPEGALTSLTPPPGEDEDLDRWWARCAKGSARACGELRLVAPSQSLYAQFGTSCGARGTSYCTLILDDDGEPPTLRSLTPDQTPPGHDELLDHLWELCGDRDARACKDLSKFAPINSLYMQFGVSCGGRAVAPCPRLFADLGA
;
A
#
# COMPACT_ATOMS: atom_id res chain seq x y z
N MET A 1 48.60 0.36 54.32
CA MET A 1 48.85 1.73 54.81
C MET A 1 48.49 2.70 53.70
N LYS A 2 47.49 3.57 53.94
CA LYS A 2 47.21 4.88 53.30
C LYS A 2 47.04 4.86 51.77
N GLY A 3 45.88 5.13 51.14
CA GLY A 3 44.81 6.07 51.50
C GLY A 3 44.95 7.35 50.66
N CYS A 4 43.96 7.60 49.78
CA CYS A 4 43.42 8.89 49.28
C CYS A 4 42.93 8.74 47.82
N LEU A 5 41.61 8.65 47.59
CA LEU A 5 40.70 9.77 47.29
C LEU A 5 41.04 10.43 45.94
N ALA A 6 40.37 10.05 44.86
CA ALA A 6 39.09 10.60 44.38
C ALA A 6 39.25 11.91 43.60
N LEU A 7 39.17 11.85 42.26
CA LEU A 7 38.62 12.86 41.36
C LEU A 7 38.77 12.37 39.90
N LEU A 8 37.85 11.51 39.46
CA LEU A 8 37.65 11.23 38.04
C LEU A 8 36.79 12.36 37.49
N MET A 9 37.45 13.45 37.07
CA MET A 9 36.84 14.53 36.30
C MET A 9 36.36 13.96 34.97
N VAL A 10 35.04 13.91 34.84
CA VAL A 10 34.33 13.63 33.58
C VAL A 10 34.68 14.73 32.59
N LEU A 11 35.62 14.45 31.68
CA LEU A 11 35.85 15.25 30.49
C LEU A 11 34.75 14.89 29.48
N LEU A 12 33.62 15.59 29.58
CA LEU A 12 32.65 15.73 28.51
C LEU A 12 33.35 16.48 27.35
N PHE A 13 33.99 15.73 26.45
CA PHE A 13 34.26 16.23 25.11
C PHE A 13 32.91 16.34 24.40
N GLY A 14 32.35 17.55 24.42
CA GLY A 14 31.30 17.93 23.51
C GLY A 14 31.83 17.74 22.09
N VAL A 15 31.29 16.75 21.38
CA VAL A 15 31.37 16.69 19.93
C VAL A 15 30.46 17.80 19.42
N SER A 16 31.00 19.02 19.43
CA SER A 16 30.43 20.10 18.65
C SER A 16 30.64 19.72 17.19
N CYS A 17 29.57 19.28 16.53
CA CYS A 17 29.52 19.31 15.07
C CYS A 17 29.73 20.77 14.66
N SER A 18 30.96 21.14 14.32
CA SER A 18 31.24 22.38 13.63
C SER A 18 30.55 22.29 12.29
N TYR A 19 29.34 22.84 12.22
CA TYR A 19 28.68 23.17 10.97
C TYR A 19 29.60 24.18 10.29
N ARG A 20 30.45 23.70 9.39
CA ARG A 20 31.20 24.54 8.49
C ARG A 20 30.16 25.16 7.58
N SER A 21 29.74 26.39 7.93
CA SER A 21 28.92 27.22 7.07
C SER A 21 29.70 27.40 5.77
N MET A 22 29.32 26.64 4.75
CA MET A 22 29.77 26.89 3.39
C MET A 22 29.11 28.20 2.97
N THR A 23 29.96 29.14 2.59
CA THR A 23 29.58 30.45 2.09
C THR A 23 28.78 30.28 0.80
N THR A 24 27.76 31.12 0.63
CA THR A 24 26.78 31.18 -0.46
C THR A 24 27.34 31.55 -1.84
N ASP A 25 28.58 31.16 -2.15
CA ASP A 25 29.28 31.43 -3.41
C ASP A 25 29.68 30.14 -4.16
N GLU A 26 29.40 28.95 -3.60
CA GLU A 26 29.60 27.62 -4.24
C GLU A 26 28.28 26.89 -4.56
N LEU A 27 27.13 27.57 -4.50
CA LEU A 27 25.85 27.05 -4.96
C LEU A 27 25.54 27.59 -6.36
N GLY A 28 26.48 27.39 -7.28
CA GLY A 28 26.39 27.82 -8.67
C GLY A 28 26.89 26.69 -9.56
N GLN A 29 25.94 25.97 -10.17
CA GLN A 29 26.13 24.99 -11.24
C GLN A 29 27.05 23.80 -10.89
N ILE A 30 26.47 22.77 -10.28
CA ILE A 30 26.94 21.41 -10.54
C ILE A 30 26.54 21.11 -11.98
N THR A 31 27.41 21.41 -12.94
CA THR A 31 27.22 20.98 -14.32
C THR A 31 27.20 19.45 -14.34
N ARG A 32 26.03 18.84 -14.47
CA ARG A 32 25.85 17.40 -14.64
C ARG A 32 26.56 16.97 -15.93
N ASN A 33 27.73 16.36 -15.79
CA ASN A 33 28.58 16.03 -16.93
C ASN A 33 28.23 14.63 -17.44
N LEU A 34 27.14 14.52 -18.20
CA LEU A 34 26.66 13.27 -18.79
C LEU A 34 27.34 13.00 -20.13
N SER A 35 27.59 11.73 -20.46
CA SER A 35 27.97 11.36 -21.82
C SER A 35 26.78 11.54 -22.77
N PRO A 36 27.01 11.72 -24.09
CA PRO A 36 25.92 11.86 -25.06
C PRO A 36 24.97 10.64 -25.14
N SER A 37 25.39 9.48 -24.65
CA SER A 37 24.53 8.28 -24.52
C SER A 37 23.66 8.31 -23.27
N GLU A 38 24.22 8.76 -22.15
CA GLU A 38 23.47 8.91 -20.89
C GLU A 38 22.44 10.02 -21.01
N GLU A 39 22.80 11.15 -21.62
CA GLU A 39 21.87 12.26 -21.88
C GLU A 39 20.65 11.81 -22.69
N ARG A 40 20.86 11.05 -23.78
CA ARG A 40 19.76 10.48 -24.57
C ARG A 40 18.91 9.48 -23.79
N CYS A 41 19.52 8.66 -22.94
CA CYS A 41 18.78 7.73 -22.09
C CYS A 41 17.93 8.49 -21.07
N VAL A 42 18.51 9.52 -20.43
CA VAL A 42 17.84 10.34 -19.43
C VAL A 42 16.67 11.09 -20.06
N GLN A 43 16.87 11.73 -21.21
CA GLN A 43 15.80 12.40 -21.96
C GLN A 43 14.68 11.44 -22.36
N ASP A 44 15.01 10.25 -22.85
CA ASP A 44 14.00 9.24 -23.22
C ASP A 44 13.19 8.78 -22.01
N ARG A 45 13.84 8.58 -20.86
CA ARG A 45 13.16 8.20 -19.62
C ARG A 45 12.33 9.34 -19.03
N LEU A 46 12.82 10.57 -19.06
CA LEU A 46 12.07 11.76 -18.62
C LEU A 46 10.79 11.94 -19.44
N MET A 47 10.89 11.77 -20.76
CA MET A 47 9.74 11.82 -21.65
C MET A 47 8.75 10.68 -21.40
N LYS A 48 9.21 9.44 -21.33
CA LYS A 48 8.31 8.28 -21.22
C LYS A 48 7.77 8.04 -19.82
N GLY A 49 8.53 8.38 -18.78
CA GLY A 49 8.21 8.12 -17.39
C GLY A 49 7.57 9.30 -16.66
N TRP A 50 7.97 10.52 -16.99
CA TRP A 50 7.51 11.74 -16.29
C TRP A 50 6.81 12.74 -17.23
N GLY A 51 6.76 12.47 -18.54
CA GLY A 51 6.17 13.39 -19.52
C GLY A 51 6.93 14.71 -19.67
N LEU A 52 8.19 14.77 -19.23
CA LEU A 52 8.99 15.98 -19.18
C LEU A 52 9.88 16.09 -20.43
N ASP A 53 9.61 17.10 -21.26
CA ASP A 53 10.39 17.43 -22.47
C ASP A 53 11.48 18.45 -22.17
N LEU A 54 12.51 18.00 -21.44
CA LEU A 54 13.65 18.81 -21.05
C LEU A 54 14.76 18.69 -22.11
N ALA A 55 14.87 19.72 -22.95
CA ALA A 55 15.88 19.79 -23.99
C ALA A 55 17.31 20.01 -23.46
N ASP A 56 17.46 20.60 -22.27
CA ASP A 56 18.74 20.85 -21.60
C ASP A 56 18.62 20.42 -20.12
N LEU A 57 19.43 19.44 -19.73
CA LEU A 57 19.39 18.83 -18.40
C LEU A 57 20.26 19.60 -17.36
N ALA A 58 20.92 20.68 -17.80
CA ALA A 58 21.90 21.43 -17.02
C ALA A 58 21.49 22.89 -16.71
N VAL A 59 20.28 23.32 -17.08
CA VAL A 59 19.81 24.71 -16.92
C VAL A 59 18.53 24.78 -16.08
N ASP A 60 18.49 25.71 -15.12
CA ASP A 60 17.33 26.17 -14.30
C ASP A 60 16.13 25.21 -14.23
N LEU A 61 16.38 24.03 -13.66
CA LEU A 61 15.35 23.08 -13.32
C LEU A 61 14.64 23.54 -12.05
N ASN A 62 13.33 23.37 -12.00
CA ASN A 62 12.62 23.47 -10.74
C ASN A 62 12.93 22.25 -9.84
N PRO A 63 12.61 22.29 -8.54
CA PRO A 63 12.96 21.20 -7.62
C PRO A 63 12.42 19.81 -8.00
N GLU A 64 11.27 19.74 -8.68
CA GLU A 64 10.67 18.48 -9.13
C GLU A 64 11.37 17.93 -10.37
N GLU A 65 11.71 18.81 -11.31
CA GLU A 65 12.51 18.48 -12.50
C GLU A 65 13.93 18.05 -12.12
N GLU A 66 14.52 18.70 -11.12
CA GLU A 66 15.84 18.33 -10.60
C GLU A 66 15.85 16.89 -10.08
N LEU A 67 14.83 16.52 -9.30
CA LEU A 67 14.64 15.18 -8.75
C LEU A 67 14.37 14.13 -9.85
N ALA A 68 13.52 14.47 -10.83
CA ALA A 68 13.22 13.59 -11.95
C ALA A 68 14.49 13.31 -12.79
N VAL A 69 15.32 14.32 -13.02
CA VAL A 69 16.57 14.19 -13.76
C VAL A 69 17.57 13.32 -13.00
N ASP A 70 17.72 13.52 -11.68
CA ASP A 70 18.63 12.70 -10.87
C ASP A 70 18.22 11.21 -10.86
N MET A 71 16.92 10.94 -10.69
CA MET A 71 16.39 9.58 -10.74
C MET A 71 16.56 8.93 -12.12
N ALA A 72 16.33 9.69 -13.20
CA ALA A 72 16.54 9.20 -14.56
C ALA A 72 18.02 8.88 -14.83
N ILE A 73 18.96 9.66 -14.28
CA ILE A 73 20.40 9.39 -14.36
C ILE A 73 20.74 8.07 -13.67
N GLU A 74 20.27 7.85 -12.44
CA GLU A 74 20.50 6.60 -11.72
C GLU A 74 19.99 5.38 -12.50
N LEU A 75 18.77 5.48 -13.05
CA LEU A 75 18.17 4.42 -13.84
C LEU A 75 18.95 4.12 -15.13
N CYS A 76 19.49 5.14 -15.78
CA CYS A 76 20.31 4.99 -16.99
C CYS A 76 21.70 4.43 -16.71
N GLN A 77 22.25 4.66 -15.52
CA GLN A 77 23.51 4.03 -15.09
C GLN A 77 23.31 2.54 -14.78
N LEU A 78 22.13 2.15 -14.30
CA LEU A 78 21.78 0.76 -14.01
C LEU A 78 21.45 -0.05 -15.27
N ASP A 79 20.69 0.53 -16.21
CA ASP A 79 20.39 -0.08 -17.51
C ASP A 79 20.47 0.96 -18.65
N PRO A 80 21.67 1.13 -19.25
CA PRO A 80 21.90 2.09 -20.35
C PRO A 80 21.26 1.67 -21.67
N GLY A 81 20.87 0.40 -21.79
CA GLY A 81 20.52 -0.25 -23.06
C GLY A 81 19.02 -0.31 -23.35
N GLY A 82 18.18 0.08 -22.39
CA GLY A 82 16.73 0.14 -22.56
C GLY A 82 16.19 -1.12 -23.23
N SER A 83 16.28 -2.28 -22.58
CA SER A 83 15.47 -3.41 -23.01
C SER A 83 14.01 -3.15 -22.64
N THR A 84 13.37 -2.27 -23.42
CA THR A 84 11.92 -2.23 -23.58
C THR A 84 11.52 -3.52 -24.29
N ARG A 85 11.50 -4.62 -23.56
CA ARG A 85 10.55 -5.67 -23.86
C ARG A 85 9.25 -5.16 -23.28
N GLU A 86 8.50 -4.38 -24.07
CA GLU A 86 7.09 -4.16 -23.81
C GLU A 86 6.47 -5.54 -23.59
N PRO A 87 5.97 -5.85 -22.37
CA PRO A 87 4.98 -6.88 -22.28
C PRO A 87 3.79 -6.32 -23.05
N LEU A 88 3.44 -6.96 -24.15
CA LEU A 88 2.11 -6.86 -24.76
C LEU A 88 1.11 -7.41 -23.73
N ILE A 89 0.86 -6.66 -22.66
CA ILE A 89 -0.17 -6.94 -21.68
C ILE A 89 -1.29 -5.97 -22.05
N SER A 90 -2.30 -6.54 -22.71
CA SER A 90 -3.60 -5.90 -22.91
C SER A 90 -4.12 -5.42 -21.55
N ASP A 91 -4.67 -4.20 -21.48
CA ASP A 91 -5.28 -3.59 -20.28
C ASP A 91 -6.43 -4.40 -19.64
N ASP A 92 -6.76 -5.56 -20.21
CA ASP A 92 -7.74 -6.52 -19.72
C ASP A 92 -7.12 -7.74 -19.02
N GLN A 93 -5.79 -7.83 -18.92
CA GLN A 93 -5.18 -8.91 -18.14
C GLN A 93 -5.08 -8.53 -16.65
N PRO A 94 -5.42 -9.46 -15.74
CA PRO A 94 -5.24 -9.23 -14.31
C PRO A 94 -3.78 -8.83 -14.03
N GLN A 95 -3.61 -7.80 -13.20
CA GLN A 95 -2.30 -7.32 -12.67
C GLN A 95 -1.57 -8.36 -11.79
N VAL A 96 -2.08 -9.59 -11.78
CA VAL A 96 -1.64 -10.75 -11.02
C VAL A 96 -1.49 -11.85 -12.07
N SER A 97 -0.32 -12.49 -12.13
CA SER A 97 -0.07 -13.52 -13.13
C SER A 97 -1.11 -14.64 -13.04
N ASP A 98 -1.47 -15.25 -14.18
CA ASP A 98 -2.41 -16.38 -14.21
C ASP A 98 -1.98 -17.51 -13.25
N HIS A 99 -0.68 -17.59 -12.98
CA HIS A 99 -0.07 -18.53 -12.04
C HIS A 99 -0.44 -18.25 -10.58
N LEU A 100 -0.34 -16.98 -10.16
CA LEU A 100 -0.80 -16.55 -8.84
C LEU A 100 -2.32 -16.72 -8.69
N LEU A 101 -3.10 -16.40 -9.73
CA LEU A 101 -4.55 -16.59 -9.72
C LEU A 101 -4.97 -18.07 -9.60
N ALA A 102 -4.18 -18.99 -10.13
CA ALA A 102 -4.42 -20.42 -10.02
C ALA A 102 -3.96 -21.00 -8.66
N SER A 103 -3.08 -20.31 -7.94
CA SER A 103 -2.39 -20.81 -6.73
C SER A 103 -3.34 -21.38 -5.66
N PRO A 104 -4.50 -20.77 -5.34
CA PRO A 104 -5.43 -21.34 -4.36
C PRO A 104 -6.02 -22.70 -4.72
N LYS A 105 -5.93 -23.12 -5.98
CA LYS A 105 -6.36 -24.45 -6.45
C LYS A 105 -5.22 -25.47 -6.48
N ILE A 106 -3.98 -24.99 -6.36
CA ILE A 106 -2.76 -25.79 -6.52
C ILE A 106 -2.24 -26.23 -5.15
N PHE A 107 -2.33 -25.35 -4.16
CA PHE A 107 -1.75 -25.58 -2.83
C PHE A 107 -2.78 -26.00 -1.79
N SER A 108 -2.30 -26.74 -0.80
CA SER A 108 -3.01 -27.09 0.43
C SER A 108 -2.21 -26.63 1.65
N PRO A 109 -2.87 -26.32 2.79
CA PRO A 109 -2.17 -25.81 3.99
C PRO A 109 -1.14 -26.76 4.60
N THR A 110 -1.17 -28.03 4.23
CA THR A 110 -0.26 -29.07 4.72
C THR A 110 0.85 -29.42 3.73
N ASP A 111 0.95 -28.68 2.62
CA ASP A 111 2.00 -28.91 1.64
C ASP A 111 3.38 -28.64 2.25
N GLN A 112 4.34 -29.49 1.91
CA GLN A 112 5.71 -29.33 2.38
C GLN A 112 6.39 -28.18 1.65
N ALA A 113 7.19 -27.41 2.39
CA ALA A 113 7.97 -26.34 1.82
C ALA A 113 9.00 -26.87 0.79
N PRO A 114 9.35 -26.09 -0.25
CA PRO A 114 10.30 -26.50 -1.28
C PRO A 114 11.69 -26.93 -0.79
N GLY A 115 12.15 -26.47 0.39
CA GLY A 115 13.44 -26.89 0.95
C GLY A 115 14.64 -26.11 0.41
N GLU A 116 14.42 -25.04 -0.35
CA GLU A 116 15.46 -24.29 -1.05
C GLU A 116 16.07 -23.18 -0.18
N ASP A 117 15.27 -22.63 0.74
CA ASP A 117 15.69 -21.60 1.70
C ASP A 117 15.06 -21.86 3.07
N ALA A 118 15.90 -22.04 4.10
CA ALA A 118 15.45 -22.41 5.44
C ALA A 118 14.61 -21.33 6.14
N LEU A 119 14.82 -20.05 5.80
CA LEU A 119 14.04 -18.94 6.36
C LEU A 119 12.67 -18.86 5.68
N LEU A 120 12.63 -19.03 4.35
CA LEU A 120 11.36 -19.10 3.62
C LEU A 120 10.57 -20.37 3.96
N ASP A 121 11.23 -21.49 4.25
CA ASP A 121 10.58 -22.72 4.70
C ASP A 121 9.92 -22.57 6.08
N ALA A 122 10.53 -21.79 6.98
CA ALA A 122 9.95 -21.47 8.27
C ALA A 122 8.68 -20.62 8.09
N LEU A 123 8.77 -19.55 7.30
CA LEU A 123 7.63 -18.69 6.96
C LEU A 123 6.52 -19.47 6.22
N TRP A 124 6.87 -20.39 5.33
CA TRP A 124 5.93 -21.31 4.68
C TRP A 124 5.16 -22.14 5.70
N SER A 125 5.87 -22.75 6.64
CA SER A 125 5.26 -23.62 7.64
C SER A 125 4.28 -22.84 8.52
N GLU A 126 4.64 -21.63 8.92
CA GLU A 126 3.78 -20.74 9.71
C GLU A 126 2.58 -20.24 8.91
N CYS A 127 2.79 -19.85 7.65
CA CYS A 127 1.71 -19.46 6.74
C CYS A 127 0.70 -20.61 6.51
N GLY A 128 1.20 -21.83 6.25
CA GLY A 128 0.37 -23.03 6.15
C GLY A 128 -0.40 -23.34 7.45
N ALA A 129 0.22 -23.08 8.61
CA ALA A 129 -0.44 -23.19 9.91
C ALA A 129 -1.50 -22.09 10.16
N GLY A 130 -1.54 -21.07 9.31
CA GLY A 130 -2.53 -19.99 9.38
C GLY A 130 -2.03 -18.74 10.08
N ASP A 131 -0.74 -18.44 10.05
CA ASP A 131 -0.23 -17.12 10.45
C ASP A 131 -0.29 -16.13 9.25
N PRO A 132 -1.13 -15.08 9.30
CA PRO A 132 -1.24 -14.12 8.20
C PRO A 132 0.05 -13.33 8.00
N VAL A 133 0.76 -13.02 9.08
CA VAL A 133 1.96 -12.19 9.03
C VAL A 133 3.05 -12.98 8.33
N SER A 134 3.20 -14.26 8.67
CA SER A 134 4.14 -15.13 7.96
C SER A 134 3.76 -15.37 6.50
N CYS A 135 2.46 -15.36 6.14
CA CYS A 135 2.06 -15.37 4.72
C CYS A 135 2.45 -14.09 3.99
N ASP A 136 2.21 -12.91 4.58
CA ASP A 136 2.60 -11.65 3.97
C ASP A 136 4.13 -11.53 3.86
N ASP A 137 4.85 -11.84 4.95
CA ASP A 137 6.31 -11.82 5.00
C ASP A 137 6.91 -12.82 3.99
N LEU A 138 6.30 -14.00 3.84
CA LEU A 138 6.71 -14.97 2.81
C LEU A 138 6.49 -14.41 1.40
N PHE A 139 5.32 -13.81 1.14
CA PHE A 139 4.99 -13.24 -0.16
C PHE A 139 6.00 -12.16 -0.57
N TYR A 140 6.35 -11.26 0.35
CA TYR A 140 7.29 -10.17 0.06
C TYR A 140 8.77 -10.60 0.04
N SER A 141 9.13 -11.68 0.73
CA SER A 141 10.52 -12.17 0.81
C SER A 141 10.85 -13.20 -0.28
N ALA A 142 9.83 -13.84 -0.86
CA ALA A 142 10.01 -14.89 -1.85
C ALA A 142 10.53 -14.34 -3.20
N PRO A 143 11.31 -15.14 -3.96
CA PRO A 143 11.61 -14.82 -5.34
C PRO A 143 10.33 -14.75 -6.19
N ARG A 144 10.30 -13.83 -7.16
CA ARG A 144 9.19 -13.67 -8.10
C ARG A 144 8.92 -14.96 -8.88
N ASP A 145 7.64 -15.25 -9.08
CA ASP A 145 7.08 -16.46 -9.69
C ASP A 145 7.50 -17.79 -9.01
N SER A 146 8.09 -17.72 -7.81
CA SER A 146 8.49 -18.92 -7.07
C SER A 146 7.29 -19.63 -6.44
N THR A 147 7.50 -20.90 -6.08
CA THR A 147 6.51 -21.68 -5.33
C THR A 147 6.20 -21.03 -3.98
N TYR A 148 7.19 -20.40 -3.33
CA TYR A 148 6.99 -19.65 -2.08
C TYR A 148 6.04 -18.47 -2.26
N GLU A 149 6.23 -17.66 -3.30
CA GLU A 149 5.37 -16.50 -3.61
C GLU A 149 3.93 -16.95 -3.86
N GLN A 150 3.74 -18.03 -4.63
CA GLN A 150 2.42 -18.57 -4.93
C GLN A 150 1.69 -19.15 -3.72
N PHE A 151 2.40 -19.90 -2.88
CA PHE A 151 1.83 -20.47 -1.66
C PHE A 151 1.39 -19.37 -0.71
N ALA A 152 2.24 -18.35 -0.53
CA ALA A 152 1.94 -17.16 0.25
C ALA A 152 0.74 -16.38 -0.31
N PHE A 153 0.71 -16.17 -1.63
CA PHE A 153 -0.40 -15.52 -2.32
C PHE A 153 -1.73 -16.28 -2.15
N SER A 154 -1.67 -17.61 -2.05
CA SER A 154 -2.82 -18.44 -1.72
C SER A 154 -3.15 -18.50 -0.22
N CYS A 155 -2.53 -17.68 0.63
CA CYS A 155 -2.72 -17.72 2.08
C CYS A 155 -2.46 -19.10 2.69
N GLY A 156 -1.39 -19.74 2.20
CA GLY A 156 -1.01 -21.09 2.58
C GLY A 156 -2.03 -22.13 2.11
N GLY A 157 -2.42 -22.10 0.83
CA GLY A 157 -3.33 -23.08 0.22
C GLY A 157 -4.81 -22.90 0.55
N ARG A 158 -5.26 -21.65 0.76
CA ARG A 158 -6.65 -21.27 1.09
C ARG A 158 -7.25 -20.42 -0.04
N ALA A 159 -8.56 -20.56 -0.25
CA ALA A 159 -9.26 -20.03 -1.41
C ALA A 159 -9.52 -18.50 -1.44
N ASN A 160 -8.82 -17.67 -0.65
CA ASN A 160 -9.05 -16.22 -0.62
C ASN A 160 -7.80 -15.42 -0.93
N MET A 161 -8.00 -14.25 -1.53
CA MET A 161 -6.97 -13.35 -2.08
C MET A 161 -6.44 -12.31 -1.07
N ASP A 162 -6.86 -12.36 0.20
CA ASP A 162 -6.38 -11.45 1.25
C ASP A 162 -6.14 -12.24 2.56
N CYS A 163 -4.87 -12.58 2.79
CA CYS A 163 -4.43 -13.44 3.89
C CYS A 163 -4.52 -12.75 5.25
N SER A 164 -4.25 -11.45 5.25
CA SER A 164 -4.45 -10.54 6.38
C SER A 164 -5.91 -10.56 6.87
N LEU A 165 -6.88 -10.63 5.95
CA LEU A 165 -8.31 -10.71 6.28
C LEU A 165 -8.76 -12.13 6.73
N LEU A 166 -8.03 -13.17 6.32
CA LEU A 166 -8.36 -14.56 6.62
C LEU A 166 -7.76 -15.04 7.95
N LEU A 167 -6.63 -14.50 8.38
CA LEU A 167 -5.87 -15.06 9.52
C LEU A 167 -5.50 -14.03 10.62
N GLY A 168 -5.91 -12.76 10.49
CA GLY A 168 -5.66 -11.70 11.47
C GLY A 168 -6.75 -11.51 12.53
N ARG A 169 -6.80 -12.43 13.51
CA ARG A 169 -7.22 -12.24 14.93
C ARG A 169 -8.52 -11.44 15.22
N GLU A 170 -9.67 -12.04 14.91
CA GLU A 170 -10.80 -12.34 15.83
C GLU A 170 -11.95 -12.89 14.97
N GLN A 171 -11.89 -14.18 14.66
CA GLN A 171 -13.07 -14.94 14.24
C GLN A 171 -13.10 -16.20 15.11
N PRO A 172 -13.62 -16.12 16.35
CA PRO A 172 -13.99 -17.34 17.06
C PRO A 172 -15.00 -18.09 16.18
N GLU A 173 -14.73 -19.36 15.92
CA GLU A 173 -15.59 -20.36 15.26
C GLU A 173 -16.86 -19.84 14.57
N GLY A 174 -16.78 -19.59 13.26
CA GLY A 174 -17.94 -19.30 12.42
C GLY A 174 -17.58 -18.43 11.22
N ALA A 175 -17.00 -19.02 10.17
CA ALA A 175 -16.66 -18.31 8.93
C ALA A 175 -17.85 -17.44 8.48
N LEU A 176 -17.65 -16.12 8.40
CA LEU A 176 -18.63 -15.25 7.79
C LEU A 176 -18.91 -15.78 6.38
N THR A 177 -20.19 -15.88 6.05
CA THR A 177 -20.68 -16.18 4.71
C THR A 177 -21.69 -15.10 4.35
N SER A 178 -22.09 -15.02 3.09
CA SER A 178 -23.19 -14.16 2.67
C SER A 178 -24.53 -14.47 3.37
N LEU A 179 -24.65 -15.61 4.04
CA LEU A 179 -25.81 -16.04 4.82
C LEU A 179 -25.67 -15.79 6.33
N THR A 180 -24.52 -15.32 6.79
CA THR A 180 -24.33 -15.03 8.21
C THR A 180 -25.27 -13.89 8.63
N PRO A 181 -26.10 -14.09 9.68
CA PRO A 181 -26.99 -13.04 10.16
C PRO A 181 -26.19 -11.88 10.74
N PRO A 182 -26.75 -10.66 10.72
CA PRO A 182 -26.09 -9.52 11.33
C PRO A 182 -25.99 -9.67 12.87
N PRO A 183 -25.01 -9.02 13.52
CA PRO A 183 -24.81 -9.09 14.97
C PRO A 183 -26.00 -8.65 15.84
N GLY A 184 -26.87 -7.76 15.38
CA GLY A 184 -28.04 -7.32 16.15
C GLY A 184 -27.78 -6.17 17.13
N GLU A 185 -26.57 -5.59 17.13
CA GLU A 185 -26.16 -4.56 18.08
C GLU A 185 -26.54 -3.14 17.62
N ASP A 186 -26.66 -2.94 16.30
CA ASP A 186 -26.99 -1.66 15.68
C ASP A 186 -27.95 -1.88 14.50
N GLU A 187 -29.18 -1.36 14.60
CA GLU A 187 -30.23 -1.56 13.60
C GLU A 187 -29.89 -0.97 12.21
N ASP A 188 -29.10 0.10 12.16
CA ASP A 188 -28.71 0.74 10.90
C ASP A 188 -27.55 -0.01 10.25
N LEU A 189 -26.55 -0.45 11.01
CA LEU A 189 -25.50 -1.34 10.51
C LEU A 189 -26.07 -2.70 10.07
N ASP A 190 -27.06 -3.24 10.77
CA ASP A 190 -27.77 -4.46 10.39
C ASP A 190 -28.50 -4.32 9.05
N ARG A 191 -29.08 -3.13 8.81
CA ARG A 191 -29.76 -2.82 7.54
C ARG A 191 -28.76 -2.78 6.39
N TRP A 192 -27.59 -2.20 6.60
CA TRP A 192 -26.51 -2.20 5.61
C TRP A 192 -25.95 -3.62 5.39
N TRP A 193 -25.72 -4.38 6.46
CA TRP A 193 -25.33 -5.77 6.40
C TRP A 193 -26.28 -6.59 5.54
N ALA A 194 -27.58 -6.52 5.79
CA ALA A 194 -28.59 -7.28 5.05
C ALA A 194 -28.62 -6.96 3.55
N ARG A 195 -28.26 -5.73 3.16
CA ARG A 195 -28.14 -5.32 1.75
C ARG A 195 -26.83 -5.80 1.13
N CYS A 196 -25.71 -5.67 1.85
CA CYS A 196 -24.41 -6.17 1.42
C CYS A 196 -24.43 -7.71 1.25
N ALA A 197 -25.09 -8.42 2.16
CA ALA A 197 -25.35 -9.87 2.07
C ALA A 197 -26.08 -10.25 0.78
N LYS A 198 -27.02 -9.41 0.32
CA LYS A 198 -27.77 -9.58 -0.93
C LYS A 198 -27.00 -9.15 -2.19
N GLY A 199 -25.79 -8.63 -2.05
CA GLY A 199 -24.91 -8.29 -3.17
C GLY A 199 -24.94 -6.82 -3.60
N SER A 200 -25.36 -5.89 -2.73
CA SER A 200 -25.23 -4.45 -3.00
C SER A 200 -23.81 -3.97 -2.71
N ALA A 201 -23.07 -3.59 -3.76
CA ALA A 201 -21.73 -3.00 -3.62
C ALA A 201 -21.78 -1.70 -2.80
N ARG A 202 -22.81 -0.87 -3.00
CA ARG A 202 -23.04 0.36 -2.25
C ARG A 202 -23.18 0.11 -0.76
N ALA A 203 -23.93 -0.93 -0.39
CA ALA A 203 -24.14 -1.27 1.01
C ALA A 203 -22.87 -1.82 1.67
N CYS A 204 -22.09 -2.63 0.96
CA CYS A 204 -20.80 -3.10 1.47
C CYS A 204 -19.82 -1.92 1.63
N GLY A 205 -19.79 -1.00 0.67
CA GLY A 205 -18.98 0.22 0.74
C GLY A 205 -19.39 1.13 1.89
N GLU A 206 -20.69 1.31 2.12
CA GLU A 206 -21.20 2.08 3.25
C GLU A 206 -20.79 1.44 4.57
N LEU A 207 -21.00 0.12 4.72
CA LEU A 207 -20.59 -0.62 5.92
C LEU A 207 -19.09 -0.43 6.20
N ARG A 208 -18.24 -0.43 5.17
CA ARG A 208 -16.80 -0.20 5.31
C ARG A 208 -16.43 1.22 5.77
N LEU A 209 -17.26 2.22 5.49
CA LEU A 209 -17.03 3.61 5.92
C LEU A 209 -17.51 3.88 7.35
N VAL A 210 -18.66 3.30 7.73
CA VAL A 210 -19.35 3.68 8.98
C VAL A 210 -19.22 2.65 10.09
N ALA A 211 -18.84 1.41 9.79
CA ALA A 211 -18.69 0.40 10.82
C ALA A 211 -17.44 0.67 11.69
N PRO A 212 -17.53 0.41 13.01
CA PRO A 212 -16.36 0.46 13.88
C PRO A 212 -15.26 -0.47 13.37
N SER A 213 -14.01 0.03 13.31
CA SER A 213 -12.85 -0.77 12.94
C SER A 213 -12.77 -2.05 13.79
N GLN A 214 -12.31 -3.16 13.19
CA GLN A 214 -12.21 -4.49 13.81
C GLN A 214 -13.55 -5.15 14.17
N SER A 215 -14.70 -4.47 14.06
CA SER A 215 -16.01 -5.10 14.25
C SER A 215 -16.34 -6.13 13.16
N LEU A 216 -17.28 -7.04 13.45
CA LEU A 216 -17.82 -7.96 12.45
C LEU A 216 -18.42 -7.20 11.26
N TYR A 217 -19.05 -6.06 11.48
CA TYR A 217 -19.58 -5.21 10.41
C TYR A 217 -18.45 -4.73 9.48
N ALA A 218 -17.36 -4.20 10.01
CA ALA A 218 -16.23 -3.74 9.20
C ALA A 218 -15.60 -4.88 8.40
N GLN A 219 -15.46 -6.06 9.01
CA GLN A 219 -14.93 -7.26 8.34
C GLN A 219 -15.85 -7.74 7.22
N PHE A 220 -17.16 -7.76 7.46
CA PHE A 220 -18.16 -8.16 6.46
C PHE A 220 -18.21 -7.19 5.28
N GLY A 221 -18.12 -5.87 5.53
CA GLY A 221 -18.11 -4.84 4.49
C GLY A 221 -16.83 -4.89 3.66
N THR A 222 -15.67 -5.01 4.31
CA THR A 222 -14.36 -5.09 3.65
C THR A 222 -14.19 -6.35 2.82
N SER A 223 -14.88 -7.44 3.17
CA SER A 223 -14.88 -8.68 2.39
C SER A 223 -15.99 -8.78 1.35
N CYS A 224 -16.72 -7.68 1.09
CA CYS A 224 -17.86 -7.63 0.17
C CYS A 224 -18.94 -8.67 0.50
N GLY A 225 -19.29 -8.75 1.78
CA GLY A 225 -20.25 -9.71 2.32
C GLY A 225 -19.69 -11.12 2.39
N ALA A 226 -18.43 -11.25 2.85
CA ALA A 226 -17.69 -12.51 2.94
C ALA A 226 -17.49 -13.23 1.59
N ARG A 227 -17.24 -12.45 0.53
CA ARG A 227 -16.92 -12.94 -0.82
C ARG A 227 -15.42 -12.80 -1.17
N GLY A 228 -14.61 -12.36 -0.23
CA GLY A 228 -13.15 -12.51 -0.28
C GLY A 228 -12.40 -11.42 -1.05
N THR A 229 -13.00 -10.28 -1.33
CA THR A 229 -12.33 -9.13 -1.96
C THR A 229 -12.71 -7.83 -1.27
N SER A 230 -11.86 -6.81 -1.38
CA SER A 230 -12.11 -5.44 -0.91
C SER A 230 -12.56 -4.49 -2.02
N TYR A 231 -12.64 -4.97 -3.26
CA TYR A 231 -13.13 -4.21 -4.40
C TYR A 231 -14.48 -4.75 -4.86
N CYS A 232 -15.54 -4.30 -4.20
CA CYS A 232 -16.86 -4.93 -4.33
C CYS A 232 -17.48 -4.81 -5.73
N THR A 233 -17.24 -3.71 -6.44
CA THR A 233 -17.78 -3.50 -7.79
C THR A 233 -17.21 -4.46 -8.83
N LEU A 234 -16.14 -5.21 -8.52
CA LEU A 234 -15.64 -6.28 -9.39
C LEU A 234 -16.53 -7.53 -9.39
N ILE A 235 -17.25 -7.79 -8.30
CA ILE A 235 -17.94 -9.06 -8.08
C ILE A 235 -19.42 -8.91 -7.70
N LEU A 236 -19.86 -7.70 -7.41
CA LEU A 236 -21.22 -7.35 -7.00
C LEU A 236 -21.83 -6.35 -7.99
N ASP A 237 -23.16 -6.30 -8.01
CA ASP A 237 -23.88 -5.29 -8.79
C ASP A 237 -23.54 -3.90 -8.25
N ASP A 238 -23.06 -3.03 -9.14
CA ASP A 238 -22.87 -1.62 -8.83
C ASP A 238 -24.24 -0.93 -8.73
N ASP A 239 -24.71 -0.74 -7.50
CA ASP A 239 -25.94 -0.03 -7.16
C ASP A 239 -25.70 1.42 -6.71
N GLY A 240 -24.54 1.98 -7.08
CA GLY A 240 -24.16 3.37 -6.87
C GLY A 240 -23.29 3.63 -5.63
N GLU A 241 -23.02 4.90 -5.37
CA GLU A 241 -22.08 5.30 -4.32
C GLU A 241 -22.66 5.22 -2.90
N PRO A 242 -21.84 4.80 -1.91
CA PRO A 242 -22.17 4.89 -0.50
C PRO A 242 -22.61 6.30 -0.09
N PRO A 243 -23.72 6.46 0.66
CA PRO A 243 -24.18 7.76 1.14
C PRO A 243 -23.11 8.59 1.86
N THR A 244 -22.25 7.96 2.66
CA THR A 244 -21.20 8.64 3.43
C THR A 244 -20.11 9.25 2.54
N LEU A 245 -19.89 8.75 1.32
CA LEU A 245 -18.95 9.38 0.39
C LEU A 245 -19.37 10.79 -0.02
N ARG A 246 -20.67 11.10 -0.03
CA ARG A 246 -21.18 12.40 -0.51
C ARG A 246 -20.74 13.59 0.33
N SER A 247 -20.26 13.33 1.54
CA SER A 247 -19.75 14.35 2.46
C SER A 247 -18.23 14.51 2.41
N LEU A 248 -17.52 13.75 1.58
CA LEU A 248 -16.07 13.79 1.48
C LEU A 248 -15.67 14.31 0.10
N THR A 249 -14.78 15.30 0.06
CA THR A 249 -14.16 15.74 -1.20
C THR A 249 -12.64 15.75 -1.09
N PRO A 250 -11.91 15.49 -2.20
CA PRO A 250 -10.46 15.40 -2.16
C PRO A 250 -9.74 16.68 -1.74
N ASP A 251 -10.35 17.83 -2.03
CA ASP A 251 -9.85 19.18 -1.77
C ASP A 251 -10.29 19.74 -0.41
N GLN A 252 -11.01 18.95 0.39
CA GLN A 252 -11.52 19.43 1.67
C GLN A 252 -10.38 19.56 2.70
N THR A 253 -10.46 20.60 3.52
CA THR A 253 -9.44 20.87 4.54
C THR A 253 -9.40 19.77 5.61
N PRO A 254 -8.19 19.42 6.11
CA PRO A 254 -8.06 18.41 7.15
C PRO A 254 -8.61 18.93 8.49
N PRO A 255 -9.02 18.04 9.42
CA PRO A 255 -9.61 18.42 10.71
C PRO A 255 -8.72 19.28 11.63
N GLY A 256 -7.39 19.28 11.48
CA GLY A 256 -6.51 20.15 12.28
C GLY A 256 -6.21 19.62 13.70
N HIS A 257 -6.52 18.36 13.99
CA HIS A 257 -6.38 17.78 15.34
C HIS A 257 -5.06 17.04 15.56
N ASP A 258 -4.38 16.63 14.48
CA ASP A 258 -3.13 15.89 14.51
C ASP A 258 -2.32 16.20 13.25
N GLU A 259 -1.14 16.77 13.43
CA GLU A 259 -0.28 17.25 12.33
C GLU A 259 0.18 16.12 11.39
N LEU A 260 0.42 14.91 11.91
CA LEU A 260 0.79 13.77 11.09
C LEU A 260 -0.40 13.28 10.27
N LEU A 261 -1.58 13.18 10.88
CA LEU A 261 -2.79 12.76 10.17
C LEU A 261 -3.27 13.81 9.17
N ASP A 262 -3.06 15.09 9.45
CA ASP A 262 -3.33 16.19 8.52
C ASP A 262 -2.40 16.11 7.30
N HIS A 263 -1.11 15.82 7.50
CA HIS A 263 -0.19 15.63 6.38
C HIS A 263 -0.55 14.40 5.53
N LEU A 264 -0.87 13.27 6.18
CA LEU A 264 -1.34 12.07 5.48
C LEU A 264 -2.67 12.30 4.73
N TRP A 265 -3.53 13.17 5.27
CA TRP A 265 -4.75 13.59 4.61
C TRP A 265 -4.48 14.35 3.32
N GLU A 266 -3.62 15.37 3.36
CA GLU A 266 -3.27 16.15 2.17
C GLU A 266 -2.69 15.25 1.07
N LEU A 267 -1.72 14.40 1.42
CA LEU A 267 -1.13 13.43 0.49
C LEU A 267 -2.18 12.47 -0.08
N CYS A 268 -3.11 11.98 0.75
CA CYS A 268 -4.18 11.11 0.29
C CYS A 268 -5.14 11.83 -0.68
N GLY A 269 -5.47 13.10 -0.42
CA GLY A 269 -6.25 13.94 -1.34
C GLY A 269 -5.57 14.12 -2.70
N ASP A 270 -4.24 14.25 -2.67
CA ASP A 270 -3.32 14.34 -3.82
C ASP A 270 -2.96 12.99 -4.44
N ARG A 271 -3.74 11.94 -4.14
CA ARG A 271 -3.66 10.61 -4.76
C ARG A 271 -2.42 9.80 -4.36
N ASP A 272 -1.85 10.04 -3.18
CA ASP A 272 -0.91 9.10 -2.57
C ASP A 272 -1.67 7.94 -1.91
N ALA A 273 -1.65 6.78 -2.57
CA ALA A 273 -2.35 5.59 -2.06
C ALA A 273 -1.74 5.02 -0.77
N ARG A 274 -0.43 5.20 -0.55
CA ARG A 274 0.22 4.79 0.70
C ARG A 274 -0.25 5.69 1.83
N ALA A 275 -0.33 7.00 1.60
CA ALA A 275 -0.87 7.94 2.57
C ALA A 275 -2.32 7.61 2.92
N CYS A 276 -3.18 7.29 1.95
CA CYS A 276 -4.55 6.85 2.23
C CYS A 276 -4.60 5.58 3.10
N LYS A 277 -3.73 4.61 2.80
CA LYS A 277 -3.62 3.36 3.58
C LYS A 277 -3.20 3.67 5.02
N ASP A 278 -2.12 4.41 5.19
CA ASP A 278 -1.57 4.75 6.50
C ASP A 278 -2.55 5.61 7.30
N LEU A 279 -3.23 6.55 6.66
CA LEU A 279 -4.29 7.33 7.27
C LEU A 279 -5.42 6.43 7.80
N SER A 280 -5.91 5.48 6.99
CA SER A 280 -6.96 4.55 7.42
C SER A 280 -6.52 3.60 8.54
N LYS A 281 -5.22 3.31 8.63
CA LYS A 281 -4.61 2.42 9.61
C LYS A 281 -4.35 3.10 10.95
N PHE A 282 -3.85 4.34 10.94
CA PHE A 282 -3.39 5.04 12.15
C PHE A 282 -4.40 6.04 12.70
N ALA A 283 -5.39 6.44 11.90
CA ALA A 283 -6.44 7.33 12.37
C ALA A 283 -7.27 6.72 13.51
N PRO A 284 -7.81 7.54 14.42
CA PRO A 284 -8.76 7.08 15.43
C PRO A 284 -9.98 6.39 14.79
N ILE A 285 -10.48 5.35 15.45
CA ILE A 285 -11.67 4.62 15.01
C ILE A 285 -12.85 5.59 14.88
N ASN A 286 -13.65 5.43 13.82
CA ASN A 286 -14.83 6.27 13.53
C ASN A 286 -14.51 7.76 13.35
N SER A 287 -13.25 8.12 13.08
CA SER A 287 -12.87 9.50 12.78
C SER A 287 -13.05 9.85 11.30
N LEU A 288 -13.11 11.15 11.02
CA LEU A 288 -13.12 11.65 9.65
C LEU A 288 -11.83 11.27 8.90
N TYR A 289 -10.68 11.26 9.59
CA TYR A 289 -9.40 10.82 9.01
C TYR A 289 -9.48 9.39 8.47
N MET A 290 -10.03 8.47 9.28
CA MET A 290 -10.22 7.08 8.87
C MET A 290 -11.15 6.99 7.64
N GLN A 291 -12.29 7.68 7.66
CA GLN A 291 -13.24 7.69 6.55
C GLN A 291 -12.60 8.24 5.26
N PHE A 292 -11.79 9.29 5.37
CA PHE A 292 -11.08 9.88 4.24
C PHE A 292 -10.04 8.93 3.63
N GLY A 293 -9.27 8.24 4.47
CA GLY A 293 -8.31 7.23 4.02
C GLY A 293 -8.98 6.03 3.34
N VAL A 294 -10.07 5.51 3.95
CA VAL A 294 -10.84 4.39 3.39
C VAL A 294 -11.51 4.73 2.05
N SER A 295 -11.89 5.99 1.87
CA SER A 295 -12.55 6.50 0.66
C SER A 295 -11.58 7.00 -0.42
N CYS A 296 -10.27 6.75 -0.26
CA CYS A 296 -9.25 7.19 -1.20
C CYS A 296 -9.31 8.71 -1.45
N GLY A 297 -9.41 9.47 -0.35
CA GLY A 297 -9.55 10.91 -0.38
C GLY A 297 -10.95 11.36 -0.83
N GLY A 298 -12.01 10.66 -0.43
CA GLY A 298 -13.39 11.00 -0.79
C GLY A 298 -13.81 10.69 -2.22
N ARG A 299 -13.13 9.74 -2.89
CA ARG A 299 -13.41 9.39 -4.30
C ARG A 299 -14.22 8.11 -4.44
N ALA A 300 -13.81 7.04 -3.78
CA ALA A 300 -14.47 5.75 -3.87
C ALA A 300 -14.07 4.82 -2.72
N VAL A 301 -14.93 3.84 -2.42
CA VAL A 301 -14.57 2.73 -1.53
C VAL A 301 -14.00 1.58 -2.38
N ALA A 302 -12.75 1.75 -2.78
CA ALA A 302 -11.99 0.83 -3.62
C ALA A 302 -10.55 0.69 -3.10
N PRO A 303 -9.75 -0.24 -3.62
CA PRO A 303 -8.31 -0.20 -3.42
C PRO A 303 -7.72 1.08 -4.03
N CYS A 304 -7.27 2.01 -3.19
CA CYS A 304 -6.78 3.32 -3.64
C CYS A 304 -5.67 3.28 -4.69
N PRO A 305 -4.67 2.36 -4.62
CA PRO A 305 -3.66 2.26 -5.68
C PRO A 305 -4.26 2.02 -7.06
N ARG A 306 -5.31 1.18 -7.14
CA ARG A 306 -5.97 0.85 -8.40
C ARG A 306 -6.80 2.02 -8.91
N LEU A 307 -7.60 2.63 -8.04
CA LEU A 307 -8.38 3.81 -8.39
C LEU A 307 -7.50 4.94 -8.92
N PHE A 308 -6.36 5.21 -8.27
CA PHE A 308 -5.49 6.31 -8.67
C PHE A 308 -4.75 6.03 -9.98
N ALA A 309 -4.42 4.76 -10.27
CA ALA A 309 -3.93 4.35 -11.58
C ALA A 309 -4.97 4.63 -12.68
N ASP A 310 -6.24 4.25 -12.46
CA ASP A 310 -7.31 4.46 -13.44
C ASP A 310 -7.60 5.95 -13.72
N LEU A 311 -7.34 6.84 -12.75
CA LEU A 311 -7.52 8.29 -12.88
C LEU A 311 -6.34 9.03 -13.52
N GLY A 312 -5.21 8.34 -13.71
CA GLY A 312 -4.00 8.87 -14.33
C GLY A 312 -3.73 8.34 -15.74
N ALA A 313 -4.54 7.40 -16.23
CA ALA A 313 -4.51 6.84 -17.58
C ALA A 313 -5.33 7.67 -18.59
#